data_AF-A0A7W8DQD4-F1
#
_entry.id   AF-A0A7W8DQD4-F1
#
_cell.length_a   1.000
_cell.length_b   1.000
_cell.length_c   1.000
_cell.angle_alpha   90.00
_cell.angle_beta   90.00
_cell.angle_gamma   90.00
#
_symmetry.space_group_name_H-M   'P 1'
#
loop_
_entity.id
_entity.type
_entity.pdbx_description
1 polymer ?
#
loop_
_entity_poly.entity_id
_entity_poly.type
_entity_poly.pdbx_seq_one_letter_code
_entity_poly.pdbx_strand_id
1 'polypeptide(L)'
;MESNSKSSPENASTALGDLSLEPGALDFAVEKPTGSPFSPPPGNTSLPDPEVVKTGAEFGMTRFCEQSFINPDSARQGSQALLRAFDDSGLWLASLVQPAHLVAELRQQCCLLTRVVVTQWTRQGETHKLVRLAEALLEAQPPVLSHEAGQIMALMASLLGVLRPGQAPRWLESSRPLLRDSVDPHLLKEAAQWVSVGQLLASVPQEDRHFWNRRLREPEDDWEWDSHEALEALQRLIPLLPAQHETLPLFQAVIPRCWWALWRSQQTVTVPVSAPQKVVGARSLSTFGLGLVSGVGCMMLAGWWILYRLPLPEWVYFAESQQAVAEISTKPALPPAVSSPPVFSFHAVEPQVKPLITSSEEAVGKESNPVKIASVKRPEAPATSTIVHKAMSSAMQSRLAVAAKIASAMPDLSRLHSLVKSGSLREATPHVQGRTMVASQGSRQHRALLRWLMLDPPLNSEVRELVGKTAVRTLDSKEMYETLRLCLHEDSPNLLEARECASLLLALRAEGLNETERQMLTAASLEK
;
A
#
# COMPACT_ATOMS: atom_id res chain seq x y z
N MET A 1 67.66 -18.53 -14.03
CA MET A 1 66.67 -19.46 -13.46
C MET A 1 65.30 -19.02 -14.00
N GLU A 2 64.94 -19.20 -15.28
CA GLU A 2 64.93 -20.39 -16.15
C GLU A 2 64.17 -21.59 -15.58
N SER A 3 62.95 -21.80 -16.12
CA SER A 3 62.21 -23.06 -16.45
C SER A 3 60.70 -22.75 -16.36
N ASN A 4 59.88 -22.67 -17.42
CA ASN A 4 59.65 -23.43 -18.66
C ASN A 4 58.79 -24.70 -18.44
N SER A 5 57.58 -24.73 -19.05
CA SER A 5 56.68 -25.87 -19.42
C SER A 5 55.20 -25.41 -19.26
N LYS A 6 54.33 -25.24 -20.26
CA LYS A 6 54.03 -25.93 -21.53
C LYS A 6 53.37 -27.31 -21.33
N SER A 7 52.03 -27.36 -21.42
CA SER A 7 51.26 -28.51 -21.91
C SER A 7 49.83 -28.11 -22.35
N SER A 8 49.58 -28.22 -23.67
CA SER A 8 48.26 -28.56 -24.23
C SER A 8 48.09 -30.09 -24.18
N PRO A 9 46.86 -30.62 -24.32
CA PRO A 9 46.32 -30.99 -25.64
C PRO A 9 44.82 -30.60 -25.79
N GLU A 10 44.34 -30.16 -26.95
CA GLU A 10 43.92 -30.92 -28.14
C GLU A 10 42.70 -31.87 -27.97
N ASN A 11 41.65 -31.53 -28.75
CA ASN A 11 40.68 -32.39 -29.45
C ASN A 11 39.53 -33.07 -28.68
N ALA A 12 38.30 -32.61 -28.98
CA ALA A 12 37.22 -33.49 -29.46
C ALA A 12 36.17 -32.66 -30.23
N SER A 13 36.17 -32.84 -31.54
CA SER A 13 35.13 -32.44 -32.48
C SER A 13 34.27 -33.66 -32.76
N THR A 14 32.96 -33.62 -32.49
CA THR A 14 32.02 -34.64 -32.99
C THR A 14 30.61 -34.07 -33.17
N ALA A 15 30.20 -34.03 -34.44
CA ALA A 15 28.84 -34.22 -34.99
C ALA A 15 27.71 -33.25 -34.59
N LEU A 16 27.56 -32.20 -35.40
CA LEU A 16 26.25 -31.63 -35.77
C LEU A 16 25.53 -32.65 -36.67
N GLY A 17 24.46 -33.25 -36.14
CA GLY A 17 23.53 -34.06 -36.90
C GLY A 17 22.38 -33.21 -37.42
N ASP A 18 22.31 -33.10 -38.74
CA ASP A 18 21.13 -32.73 -39.52
C ASP A 18 19.93 -33.60 -39.14
N LEU A 19 18.84 -32.96 -38.73
CA LEU A 19 17.49 -33.55 -38.79
C LEU A 19 16.56 -32.56 -39.48
N SER A 20 16.51 -32.70 -40.80
CA SER A 20 15.37 -32.31 -41.62
C SER A 20 14.15 -33.13 -41.18
N LEU A 21 13.10 -32.45 -40.70
CA LEU A 21 11.78 -33.04 -40.53
C LEU A 21 10.86 -32.48 -41.61
N GLU A 22 10.49 -33.36 -42.52
CA GLU A 22 9.43 -33.21 -43.51
C GLU A 22 8.06 -32.94 -42.86
N PRO A 23 7.17 -32.17 -43.52
CA PRO A 23 5.81 -31.97 -43.05
C PRO A 23 4.92 -33.15 -43.48
N GLY A 24 4.69 -34.07 -42.55
CA GLY A 24 3.69 -35.13 -42.69
C GLY A 24 2.27 -34.59 -42.53
N ALA A 25 1.53 -34.51 -43.62
CA ALA A 25 0.10 -34.28 -43.66
C ALA A 25 -0.65 -35.42 -42.94
N LEU A 26 -1.40 -35.08 -41.89
CA LEU A 26 -2.41 -35.94 -41.30
C LEU A 26 -3.77 -35.25 -41.44
N ASP A 27 -4.53 -35.74 -42.41
CA ASP A 27 -5.96 -35.45 -42.60
C ASP A 27 -6.74 -35.96 -41.39
N PHE A 28 -7.15 -35.04 -40.51
CA PHE A 28 -8.27 -35.27 -39.62
C PHE A 28 -9.53 -34.68 -40.24
N ALA A 29 -10.35 -35.56 -40.82
CA ALA A 29 -11.70 -35.24 -41.21
C ALA A 29 -12.54 -34.91 -39.96
N VAL A 30 -12.66 -33.61 -39.66
CA VAL A 30 -13.63 -33.09 -38.69
C VAL A 30 -14.97 -32.97 -39.41
N GLU A 31 -15.93 -33.80 -39.01
CA GLU A 31 -17.33 -33.67 -39.43
C GLU A 31 -17.84 -32.26 -39.05
N LYS A 32 -18.24 -31.49 -40.07
CA LYS A 32 -18.95 -30.22 -39.92
C LYS A 32 -20.32 -30.47 -39.27
N PRO A 33 -20.62 -29.91 -38.09
CA PRO A 33 -22.00 -29.77 -37.67
C PRO A 33 -22.65 -28.67 -38.53
N THR A 34 -23.54 -29.08 -39.43
CA THR A 34 -24.48 -28.20 -40.14
C THR A 34 -25.57 -27.72 -39.18
N GLY A 35 -25.17 -26.93 -38.19
CA GLY A 35 -26.04 -26.15 -37.34
C GLY A 35 -25.95 -24.68 -37.74
N SER A 36 -27.05 -24.15 -38.27
CA SER A 36 -27.20 -22.74 -38.68
C SER A 36 -26.67 -21.77 -37.61
N PRO A 37 -25.73 -20.86 -37.92
CA PRO A 37 -25.29 -19.86 -36.96
C PRO A 37 -26.41 -18.84 -36.79
N PHE A 38 -27.04 -18.84 -35.62
CA PHE A 38 -27.73 -17.65 -35.13
C PHE A 38 -26.69 -16.52 -35.09
N SER A 39 -26.69 -15.70 -36.14
CA SER A 39 -25.94 -14.44 -36.12
C SER A 39 -26.67 -13.52 -35.16
N PRO A 40 -26.10 -13.17 -33.99
CA PRO A 40 -26.69 -12.14 -33.16
C PRO A 40 -26.78 -10.85 -34.00
N PRO A 41 -27.85 -10.06 -33.86
CA PRO A 41 -27.97 -8.81 -34.59
C PRO A 41 -26.75 -7.92 -34.30
N PRO A 42 -26.24 -7.16 -35.27
CA PRO A 42 -25.13 -6.22 -35.07
C PRO A 42 -25.61 -5.07 -34.18
N GLY A 43 -25.64 -5.32 -32.88
CA GLY A 43 -25.74 -4.29 -31.87
C GLY A 43 -24.40 -3.58 -31.83
N ASN A 44 -24.37 -2.31 -32.21
CA ASN A 44 -23.24 -1.43 -31.94
C ASN A 44 -23.05 -1.35 -30.41
N THR A 45 -22.27 -2.26 -29.84
CA THR A 45 -21.83 -2.18 -28.45
C THR A 45 -20.72 -1.14 -28.35
N SER A 46 -21.11 0.12 -28.47
CA SER A 46 -20.24 1.24 -28.09
C SER A 46 -19.85 1.05 -26.62
N LEU A 47 -18.55 1.08 -26.33
CA LEU A 47 -18.05 1.04 -24.96
C LEU A 47 -18.73 2.15 -24.13
N PRO A 48 -19.11 1.85 -22.88
CA PRO A 48 -19.62 2.88 -21.98
C PRO A 48 -18.58 3.99 -21.79
N ASP A 49 -19.05 5.22 -21.58
CA ASP A 49 -18.17 6.37 -21.36
C ASP A 49 -17.48 6.26 -19.98
N PRO A 50 -16.13 6.17 -19.93
CA PRO A 50 -15.39 6.06 -18.67
C PRO A 50 -15.51 7.33 -17.81
N GLU A 51 -15.89 8.48 -18.36
CA GLU A 51 -16.07 9.72 -17.59
C GLU A 51 -17.24 9.63 -16.60
N VAL A 52 -18.24 8.78 -16.87
CA VAL A 52 -19.35 8.53 -15.94
C VAL A 52 -18.84 7.95 -14.62
N VAL A 53 -17.75 7.18 -14.65
CA VAL A 53 -17.10 6.62 -13.46
C VAL A 53 -16.46 7.71 -12.59
N LYS A 54 -16.07 8.86 -13.17
CA LYS A 54 -15.47 9.96 -12.41
C LYS A 54 -16.45 10.72 -11.53
N THR A 55 -17.74 10.49 -11.68
CA THR A 55 -18.73 11.07 -10.76
C THR A 55 -18.64 10.50 -9.35
N GLY A 56 -17.77 9.50 -9.12
CA GLY A 56 -17.47 8.96 -7.80
C GLY A 56 -18.53 7.98 -7.28
N ALA A 57 -19.55 7.66 -8.07
CA ALA A 57 -20.53 6.67 -7.71
C ALA A 57 -19.96 5.25 -7.92
N GLU A 58 -19.85 4.47 -6.85
CA GLU A 58 -19.46 3.04 -6.92
C GLU A 58 -20.32 2.25 -7.93
N PHE A 59 -21.59 2.62 -8.04
CA PHE A 59 -22.53 2.06 -9.01
C PHE A 59 -22.08 2.26 -10.47
N GLY A 60 -21.48 3.41 -10.78
CA GLY A 60 -20.94 3.70 -12.11
C GLY A 60 -19.77 2.78 -12.48
N MET A 61 -18.87 2.53 -11.53
CA MET A 61 -17.74 1.61 -11.72
C MET A 61 -18.23 0.17 -11.96
N THR A 62 -19.14 -0.33 -11.12
CA THR A 62 -19.67 -1.69 -11.28
C THR A 62 -20.35 -1.88 -12.63
N ARG A 63 -21.25 -0.96 -13.01
CA ARG A 63 -21.93 -1.02 -14.30
C ARG A 63 -20.96 -0.96 -15.48
N PHE A 64 -19.95 -0.09 -15.41
CA PHE A 64 -18.93 0.00 -16.46
C PHE A 64 -18.18 -1.33 -16.63
N CYS A 65 -17.72 -1.93 -15.53
CA CYS A 65 -17.00 -3.20 -15.54
C CYS A 65 -17.88 -4.35 -16.05
N GLU A 66 -19.14 -4.43 -15.61
CA GLU A 66 -20.09 -5.44 -16.10
C GLU A 66 -20.32 -5.36 -17.61
N GLN A 67 -20.37 -4.14 -18.16
CA GLN A 67 -20.55 -3.92 -19.60
C GLN A 67 -19.27 -4.10 -20.41
N SER A 68 -18.12 -3.75 -19.84
CA SER A 68 -16.84 -3.75 -20.56
C SER A 68 -16.11 -5.09 -20.45
N PHE A 69 -16.32 -5.88 -19.39
CA PHE A 69 -15.56 -7.12 -19.14
C PHE A 69 -16.33 -8.37 -19.59
N ILE A 70 -16.97 -8.29 -20.76
CA ILE A 70 -17.77 -9.38 -21.33
C ILE A 70 -16.91 -10.31 -22.20
N ASN A 71 -15.96 -9.75 -22.95
CA ASN A 71 -15.03 -10.49 -23.80
C ASN A 71 -13.60 -9.89 -23.71
N PRO A 72 -12.55 -10.62 -24.15
CA PRO A 72 -11.15 -10.18 -23.98
C PRO A 72 -10.82 -8.82 -24.61
N ASP A 73 -11.33 -8.54 -25.81
CA ASP A 73 -11.05 -7.28 -26.51
C ASP A 73 -11.75 -6.10 -25.82
N SER A 74 -13.02 -6.27 -25.45
CA SER A 74 -13.77 -5.28 -24.69
C SER A 74 -13.14 -5.03 -23.32
N ALA A 75 -12.64 -6.07 -22.66
CA ALA A 75 -11.99 -5.94 -21.36
C ALA A 75 -10.70 -5.14 -21.47
N ARG A 76 -9.88 -5.44 -22.47
CA ARG A 76 -8.66 -4.68 -22.76
C ARG A 76 -8.97 -3.21 -23.06
N GLN A 77 -9.93 -2.94 -23.92
CA GLN A 77 -10.31 -1.57 -24.27
C GLN A 77 -10.91 -0.82 -23.08
N GLY A 78 -11.78 -1.47 -22.31
CA GLY A 78 -12.38 -0.92 -21.09
C GLY A 78 -11.33 -0.60 -20.02
N SER A 79 -10.40 -1.52 -19.75
CA SER A 79 -9.28 -1.27 -18.84
C SER A 79 -8.39 -0.13 -19.30
N GLN A 80 -8.07 -0.04 -20.60
CA GLN A 80 -7.31 1.10 -21.14
C GLN A 80 -8.08 2.41 -21.04
N ALA A 81 -9.38 2.40 -21.30
CA ALA A 81 -10.24 3.58 -21.19
C ALA A 81 -10.30 4.08 -19.73
N LEU A 82 -10.44 3.18 -18.76
CA LEU A 82 -10.35 3.51 -17.34
C LEU A 82 -8.98 4.08 -16.97
N LEU A 83 -7.89 3.43 -17.38
CA LEU A 83 -6.55 3.90 -17.05
C LEU A 83 -6.28 5.30 -17.64
N ARG A 84 -6.69 5.56 -18.89
CA ARG A 84 -6.56 6.88 -19.53
C ARG A 84 -7.43 7.94 -18.85
N ALA A 85 -8.68 7.61 -18.54
CA ALA A 85 -9.57 8.55 -17.86
C ALA A 85 -8.98 8.98 -16.51
N PHE A 86 -8.23 8.09 -15.85
CA PHE A 86 -7.63 8.31 -14.55
C PHE A 86 -6.12 8.59 -14.62
N ASP A 87 -5.57 9.10 -15.74
CA ASP A 87 -4.14 9.15 -16.12
C ASP A 87 -3.11 9.52 -15.01
N ASP A 88 -3.48 10.27 -13.96
CA ASP A 88 -2.62 10.58 -12.79
C ASP A 88 -3.23 10.21 -11.42
N SER A 89 -4.45 9.69 -11.42
CA SER A 89 -5.27 9.40 -10.24
C SER A 89 -5.34 7.91 -9.91
N GLY A 90 -4.24 7.18 -10.10
CA GLY A 90 -4.16 5.74 -9.81
C GLY A 90 -4.60 5.37 -8.39
N LEU A 91 -4.34 6.25 -7.40
CA LEU A 91 -4.82 6.09 -6.02
C LEU A 91 -6.34 6.16 -5.91
N TRP A 92 -6.98 7.03 -6.69
CA TRP A 92 -8.43 7.18 -6.69
C TRP A 92 -9.10 6.02 -7.43
N LEU A 93 -8.56 5.61 -8.58
CA LEU A 93 -9.03 4.41 -9.27
C LEU A 93 -8.96 3.19 -8.35
N ALA A 94 -7.84 3.00 -7.66
CA ALA A 94 -7.68 1.92 -6.69
C ALA A 94 -8.64 2.01 -5.49
N SER A 95 -9.14 3.20 -5.15
CA SER A 95 -10.15 3.36 -4.10
C SER A 95 -11.55 2.88 -4.53
N LEU A 96 -11.89 3.05 -5.81
CA LEU A 96 -13.20 2.72 -6.39
C LEU A 96 -13.30 1.26 -6.84
N VAL A 97 -12.21 0.69 -7.35
CA VAL A 97 -12.19 -0.67 -7.87
C VAL A 97 -12.35 -1.68 -6.73
N GLN A 98 -13.24 -2.64 -6.93
CA GLN A 98 -13.47 -3.75 -6.02
C GLN A 98 -12.79 -5.04 -6.53
N PRO A 99 -12.45 -5.99 -5.64
CA PRO A 99 -11.88 -7.28 -6.04
C PRO A 99 -12.69 -8.03 -7.11
N ALA A 100 -14.03 -7.96 -7.05
CA ALA A 100 -14.90 -8.61 -8.04
C ALA A 100 -14.68 -8.07 -9.47
N HIS A 101 -14.41 -6.76 -9.63
CA HIS A 101 -14.13 -6.16 -10.92
C HIS A 101 -12.82 -6.69 -11.52
N LEU A 102 -11.79 -6.86 -10.68
CA LEU A 102 -10.49 -7.40 -11.09
C LEU A 102 -10.58 -8.89 -11.46
N VAL A 103 -11.37 -9.67 -10.72
CA VAL A 103 -11.66 -11.07 -11.08
C VAL A 103 -12.37 -11.13 -12.44
N ALA A 104 -13.34 -10.25 -12.69
CA ALA A 104 -14.01 -10.17 -13.99
C ALA A 104 -13.03 -9.82 -15.12
N GLU A 105 -12.11 -8.89 -14.93
CA GLU A 105 -11.04 -8.59 -15.89
C GLU A 105 -10.16 -9.81 -16.18
N LEU A 106 -9.69 -10.49 -15.13
CA LEU A 106 -8.77 -11.64 -15.22
C LEU A 106 -9.41 -12.86 -15.90
N ARG A 107 -10.72 -13.06 -15.74
CA ARG A 107 -11.48 -14.09 -16.46
C ARG A 107 -11.47 -13.88 -17.97
N GLN A 108 -11.33 -12.62 -18.41
CA GLN A 108 -11.23 -12.26 -19.83
C GLN A 108 -9.80 -12.23 -20.35
N GLN A 109 -8.84 -12.89 -19.68
CA GLN A 109 -7.42 -12.93 -20.06
C GLN A 109 -6.79 -11.52 -20.18
N CYS A 110 -7.26 -10.57 -19.35
CA CYS A 110 -6.72 -9.22 -19.26
C CYS A 110 -6.29 -8.94 -17.81
N CYS A 111 -5.22 -8.16 -17.63
CA CYS A 111 -4.70 -7.82 -16.30
C CYS A 111 -4.17 -6.39 -16.20
N LEU A 112 -4.56 -5.51 -17.13
CA LEU A 112 -4.03 -4.14 -17.20
C LEU A 112 -4.45 -3.33 -15.97
N LEU A 113 -5.75 -3.33 -15.67
CA LEU A 113 -6.31 -2.65 -14.51
C LEU A 113 -5.84 -3.33 -13.22
N THR A 114 -5.88 -4.67 -13.17
CA THR A 114 -5.47 -5.47 -12.02
C THR A 114 -4.04 -5.14 -11.60
N ARG A 115 -3.07 -5.11 -12.53
CA ARG A 115 -1.66 -4.81 -12.22
C ARG A 115 -1.50 -3.41 -11.60
N VAL A 116 -2.15 -2.41 -12.17
CA VAL A 116 -2.09 -1.03 -11.65
C VAL A 116 -2.72 -0.95 -10.27
N VAL A 117 -3.92 -1.50 -10.09
CA VAL A 117 -4.66 -1.44 -8.82
C VAL A 117 -3.95 -2.22 -7.71
N VAL A 118 -3.46 -3.42 -7.99
CA VAL A 118 -2.67 -4.22 -7.04
C VAL A 118 -1.42 -3.46 -6.61
N THR A 119 -0.69 -2.85 -7.55
CA THR A 119 0.49 -2.04 -7.23
C THR A 119 0.15 -0.89 -6.29
N GLN A 120 -0.97 -0.20 -6.52
CA GLN A 120 -1.41 0.90 -5.66
C GLN A 120 -1.86 0.41 -4.28
N TRP A 121 -2.60 -0.69 -4.19
CA TRP A 121 -2.97 -1.29 -2.90
C TRP A 121 -1.76 -1.74 -2.10
N THR A 122 -0.74 -2.31 -2.75
CA THR A 122 0.53 -2.65 -2.10
C THR A 122 1.22 -1.40 -1.55
N ARG A 123 1.31 -0.31 -2.34
CA ARG A 123 1.90 0.97 -1.90
C ARG A 123 1.14 1.62 -0.75
N GLN A 124 -0.19 1.52 -0.74
CA GLN A 124 -1.04 2.06 0.32
C GLN A 124 -1.09 1.16 1.57
N GLY A 125 -0.53 -0.05 1.52
CA GLY A 125 -0.63 -1.02 2.62
C GLY A 125 -2.04 -1.59 2.79
N GLU A 126 -2.87 -1.60 1.73
CA GLU A 126 -4.25 -2.07 1.73
C GLU A 126 -4.33 -3.61 1.69
N THR A 127 -3.72 -4.24 2.69
CA THR A 127 -3.58 -5.70 2.80
C THR A 127 -4.92 -6.41 2.80
N HIS A 128 -5.97 -5.80 3.35
CA HIS A 128 -7.31 -6.39 3.37
C HIS A 128 -7.93 -6.54 1.97
N LYS A 129 -7.68 -5.59 1.06
CA LYS A 129 -8.16 -5.66 -0.33
C LYS A 129 -7.39 -6.72 -1.13
N LEU A 130 -6.08 -6.82 -0.90
CA LEU A 130 -5.23 -7.85 -1.51
C LEU A 130 -5.67 -9.26 -1.07
N VAL A 131 -5.98 -9.45 0.22
CA VAL A 131 -6.50 -10.72 0.73
C VAL A 131 -7.85 -11.05 0.08
N ARG A 132 -8.79 -10.11 0.04
CA ARG A 132 -10.10 -10.32 -0.61
C ARG A 132 -9.97 -10.66 -2.10
N LEU A 133 -9.02 -10.05 -2.81
CA LEU A 133 -8.74 -10.40 -4.20
C LEU A 133 -8.22 -11.83 -4.32
N ALA A 134 -7.26 -12.23 -3.48
CA ALA A 134 -6.72 -13.58 -3.50
C ALA A 134 -7.78 -14.65 -3.15
N GLU A 135 -8.67 -14.35 -2.19
CA GLU A 135 -9.81 -15.18 -1.84
C GLU A 135 -10.83 -15.28 -3.00
N ALA A 136 -11.20 -14.15 -3.60
CA ALA A 136 -12.11 -14.13 -4.75
C ALA A 136 -11.54 -14.88 -5.97
N LEU A 137 -10.21 -14.87 -6.16
CA LEU A 137 -9.54 -15.66 -7.20
C LEU A 137 -9.57 -17.15 -6.89
N LEU A 138 -9.43 -17.57 -5.64
CA LEU A 138 -9.60 -18.97 -5.26
C LEU A 138 -11.04 -19.46 -5.50
N GLU A 139 -12.03 -18.63 -5.17
CA GLU A 139 -13.45 -18.95 -5.33
C GLU A 139 -13.88 -19.06 -6.80
N ALA A 140 -13.23 -18.32 -7.70
CA ALA A 140 -13.61 -18.27 -9.11
C ALA A 140 -13.42 -19.59 -9.88
N GLN A 141 -12.58 -20.52 -9.37
CA GLN A 141 -12.24 -21.87 -9.87
C GLN A 141 -11.81 -22.00 -11.38
N PRO A 142 -10.88 -22.91 -11.73
CA PRO A 142 -10.62 -23.29 -13.13
C PRO A 142 -11.86 -23.99 -13.72
N PRO A 143 -12.16 -23.87 -15.03
CA PRO A 143 -11.28 -23.49 -16.15
C PRO A 143 -11.31 -21.99 -16.52
N VAL A 144 -12.01 -21.15 -15.76
CA VAL A 144 -12.28 -19.76 -16.16
C VAL A 144 -11.08 -18.84 -15.95
N LEU A 145 -10.10 -19.27 -15.14
CA LEU A 145 -8.93 -18.45 -14.80
C LEU A 145 -7.82 -18.58 -15.84
N SER A 146 -7.29 -17.42 -16.21
CA SER A 146 -6.23 -17.24 -17.19
C SER A 146 -4.83 -17.45 -16.59
N HIS A 147 -3.81 -17.49 -17.45
CA HIS A 147 -2.41 -17.48 -17.04
C HIS A 147 -2.08 -16.25 -16.18
N GLU A 148 -2.63 -15.09 -16.55
CA GLU A 148 -2.49 -13.83 -15.82
C GLU A 148 -3.06 -13.93 -14.41
N ALA A 149 -4.19 -14.61 -14.23
CA ALA A 149 -4.74 -14.87 -12.89
C ALA A 149 -3.78 -15.69 -12.04
N GLY A 150 -3.15 -16.72 -12.63
CA GLY A 150 -2.08 -17.49 -11.99
C GLY A 150 -0.91 -16.60 -11.53
N GLN A 151 -0.45 -15.68 -12.38
CA GLN A 151 0.62 -14.74 -12.02
C GLN A 151 0.23 -13.84 -10.84
N ILE A 152 -0.99 -13.30 -10.86
CA ILE A 152 -1.50 -12.45 -9.77
C ILE A 152 -1.64 -13.25 -8.47
N MET A 153 -2.11 -14.50 -8.51
CA MET A 153 -2.19 -15.37 -7.32
C MET A 153 -0.81 -15.68 -6.74
N ALA A 154 0.19 -15.99 -7.57
CA ALA A 154 1.56 -16.19 -7.14
C ALA A 154 2.15 -14.91 -6.52
N LEU A 155 1.88 -13.74 -7.14
CA LEU A 155 2.27 -12.44 -6.60
C LEU A 155 1.61 -12.17 -5.23
N MET A 156 0.32 -12.49 -5.07
CA MET A 156 -0.37 -12.36 -3.76
C MET A 156 0.27 -13.27 -2.71
N ALA A 157 0.62 -14.51 -3.07
CA ALA A 157 1.33 -15.42 -2.18
C ALA A 157 2.71 -14.87 -1.78
N SER A 158 3.45 -14.25 -2.71
CA SER A 158 4.71 -13.56 -2.41
C SER A 158 4.49 -12.38 -1.46
N LEU A 159 3.58 -11.46 -1.78
CA LEU A 159 3.34 -10.22 -1.02
C LEU A 159 2.79 -10.48 0.39
N LEU A 160 1.87 -11.44 0.52
CA LEU A 160 1.15 -11.72 1.76
C LEU A 160 1.68 -12.95 2.51
N GLY A 161 2.71 -13.63 2.00
CA GLY A 161 3.25 -14.89 2.56
C GLY A 161 3.50 -14.82 4.06
N VAL A 162 4.17 -13.76 4.52
CA VAL A 162 4.48 -13.53 5.93
C VAL A 162 3.24 -13.11 6.74
N LEU A 163 2.34 -12.32 6.15
CA LEU A 163 1.18 -11.75 6.85
C LEU A 163 0.00 -12.73 6.98
N ARG A 164 -0.09 -13.70 6.08
CA ARG A 164 -1.18 -14.69 5.98
C ARG A 164 -0.64 -16.11 5.78
N PRO A 165 0.13 -16.64 6.73
CA PRO A 165 0.85 -17.91 6.56
C PRO A 165 -0.05 -19.13 6.37
N GLY A 166 -1.31 -19.08 6.83
CA GLY A 166 -2.28 -20.16 6.61
C GLY A 166 -2.93 -20.15 5.21
N GLN A 167 -3.04 -18.99 4.57
CA GLN A 167 -3.72 -18.84 3.28
C GLN A 167 -2.74 -18.83 2.09
N ALA A 168 -1.57 -18.21 2.26
CA ALA A 168 -0.60 -18.05 1.18
C ALA A 168 -0.12 -19.35 0.51
N PRO A 169 0.08 -20.47 1.23
CA PRO A 169 0.37 -21.75 0.59
C PRO A 169 -0.74 -22.23 -0.36
N ARG A 170 -2.01 -21.94 -0.03
CA ARG A 170 -3.15 -22.31 -0.88
C ARG A 170 -3.17 -21.49 -2.16
N TRP A 171 -2.92 -20.18 -2.08
CA TRP A 171 -2.80 -19.32 -3.26
C TRP A 171 -1.68 -19.78 -4.19
N LEU A 172 -0.52 -20.10 -3.62
CA LEU A 172 0.62 -20.59 -4.39
C LEU A 172 0.30 -21.93 -5.08
N GLU A 173 -0.29 -22.88 -4.36
CA GLU A 173 -0.64 -24.19 -4.93
C GLU A 173 -1.70 -24.06 -6.04
N SER A 174 -2.71 -23.22 -5.85
CA SER A 174 -3.73 -22.94 -6.86
C SER A 174 -3.20 -22.18 -8.08
N SER A 175 -2.11 -21.40 -7.96
CA SER A 175 -1.48 -20.73 -9.11
C SER A 175 -0.70 -21.68 -10.02
N ARG A 176 -0.10 -22.75 -9.48
CA ARG A 176 0.76 -23.68 -10.23
C ARG A 176 0.11 -24.30 -11.47
N PRO A 177 -1.13 -24.83 -11.42
CA PRO A 177 -1.76 -25.40 -12.61
C PRO A 177 -2.03 -24.36 -13.70
N LEU A 178 -2.22 -23.08 -13.35
CA LEU A 178 -2.48 -21.99 -14.29
C LEU A 178 -1.22 -21.50 -15.00
N LEU A 179 -0.03 -21.80 -14.44
CA LEU A 179 1.26 -21.29 -14.91
C LEU A 179 2.05 -22.28 -15.76
N ARG A 180 1.56 -23.51 -15.98
CA ARG A 180 2.32 -24.65 -16.53
C ARG A 180 3.13 -24.35 -17.80
N ASP A 181 2.61 -23.51 -18.70
CA ASP A 181 3.14 -23.39 -20.06
C ASP A 181 3.97 -22.11 -20.30
N SER A 182 4.02 -21.16 -19.36
CA SER A 182 4.76 -19.89 -19.56
C SER A 182 5.32 -19.26 -18.28
N VAL A 183 5.75 -20.12 -17.35
CA VAL A 183 6.28 -19.72 -16.03
C VAL A 183 7.45 -18.74 -16.19
N ASP A 184 7.36 -17.60 -15.52
CA ASP A 184 8.56 -16.94 -15.00
C ASP A 184 9.00 -17.72 -13.75
N PRO A 185 9.99 -18.62 -13.85
CA PRO A 185 10.38 -19.49 -12.73
C PRO A 185 10.84 -18.68 -11.52
N HIS A 186 11.23 -17.43 -11.74
CA HIS A 186 11.60 -16.51 -10.67
C HIS A 186 10.40 -16.17 -9.79
N LEU A 187 9.24 -15.84 -10.38
CA LEU A 187 8.05 -15.46 -9.61
C LEU A 187 7.57 -16.59 -8.69
N LEU A 188 7.52 -17.83 -9.18
CA LEU A 188 7.13 -18.98 -8.35
C LEU A 188 8.15 -19.29 -7.27
N LYS A 189 9.45 -19.14 -7.56
CA LYS A 189 10.52 -19.33 -6.59
C LYS A 189 10.44 -18.27 -5.48
N GLU A 190 10.25 -17.02 -5.85
CA GLU A 190 10.08 -15.90 -4.92
C GLU A 190 8.84 -16.11 -4.04
N ALA A 191 7.69 -16.45 -4.65
CA ALA A 191 6.47 -16.72 -3.91
C ALA A 191 6.64 -17.90 -2.94
N ALA A 192 7.28 -18.99 -3.36
CA ALA A 192 7.59 -20.12 -2.50
C ALA A 192 8.51 -19.73 -1.33
N GLN A 193 9.51 -18.89 -1.58
CA GLN A 193 10.42 -18.40 -0.55
C GLN A 193 9.67 -17.59 0.52
N TRP A 194 8.82 -16.64 0.12
CA TRP A 194 8.04 -15.83 1.07
C TRP A 194 6.95 -16.61 1.80
N VAL A 195 6.33 -17.58 1.14
CA VAL A 195 5.41 -18.53 1.78
C VAL A 195 6.15 -19.35 2.84
N SER A 196 7.36 -19.82 2.54
CA SER A 196 8.20 -20.57 3.48
C SER A 196 8.62 -19.71 4.69
N VAL A 197 8.99 -18.45 4.48
CA VAL A 197 9.23 -17.49 5.59
C VAL A 197 7.98 -17.34 6.45
N GLY A 198 6.81 -17.17 5.83
CA GLY A 198 5.54 -17.06 6.55
C GLY A 198 5.21 -18.30 7.38
N GLN A 199 5.42 -19.49 6.84
CA GLN A 199 5.22 -20.75 7.55
C GLN A 199 6.14 -20.87 8.77
N LEU A 200 7.40 -20.46 8.65
CA LEU A 200 8.35 -20.43 9.76
C LEU A 200 7.90 -19.46 10.87
N LEU A 201 7.29 -18.33 10.49
CA LEU A 201 6.77 -17.31 11.41
C LEU A 201 5.31 -17.55 11.82
N ALA A 202 4.70 -18.69 11.47
CA ALA A 202 3.26 -18.90 11.65
C ALA A 202 2.81 -18.90 13.12
N SER A 203 3.67 -19.39 14.02
CA SER A 203 3.43 -19.46 15.47
C SER A 203 3.63 -18.13 16.20
N VAL A 204 4.19 -17.13 15.52
CA VAL A 204 4.52 -15.82 16.09
C VAL A 204 3.27 -14.91 16.07
N PRO A 205 3.08 -14.02 17.07
CA PRO A 205 2.03 -13.01 17.04
C PRO A 205 1.97 -12.20 15.74
N GLN A 206 0.77 -11.68 15.42
CA GLN A 206 0.58 -10.92 14.19
C GLN A 206 1.48 -9.67 14.10
N GLU A 207 1.67 -8.97 15.22
CA GLU A 207 2.50 -7.76 15.31
C GLU A 207 3.95 -8.05 14.89
N ASP A 208 4.54 -9.10 15.45
CA ASP A 208 5.88 -9.55 15.07
C ASP A 208 5.96 -10.00 13.60
N ARG A 209 4.89 -10.60 13.04
CA ARG A 209 4.88 -10.92 11.59
C ARG A 209 4.91 -9.65 10.74
N HIS A 210 4.23 -8.57 11.15
CA HIS A 210 4.36 -7.27 10.49
C HIS A 210 5.77 -6.70 10.66
N PHE A 211 6.34 -6.78 11.86
CA PHE A 211 7.72 -6.40 12.18
C PHE A 211 8.72 -7.10 11.26
N TRP A 212 8.62 -8.42 11.11
CA TRP A 212 9.52 -9.20 10.26
C TRP A 212 9.26 -8.98 8.78
N ASN A 213 7.99 -8.89 8.33
CA ASN A 213 7.67 -8.66 6.92
C ASN A 213 8.26 -7.35 6.40
N ARG A 214 8.24 -6.28 7.20
CA ARG A 214 8.85 -5.00 6.80
C ARG A 214 10.36 -5.14 6.66
N ARG A 215 11.03 -5.59 7.73
CA ARG A 215 12.50 -5.68 7.79
C ARG A 215 13.09 -6.63 6.74
N LEU A 216 12.46 -7.78 6.51
CA LEU A 216 12.94 -8.75 5.51
C LEU A 216 12.80 -8.23 4.07
N ARG A 217 11.86 -7.32 3.79
CA ARG A 217 11.69 -6.72 2.46
C ARG A 217 12.60 -5.52 2.21
N GLU A 218 13.06 -4.88 3.27
CA GLU A 218 13.90 -3.68 3.28
C GLU A 218 15.21 -3.99 4.03
N PRO A 219 16.06 -4.91 3.53
CA PRO A 219 17.26 -5.34 4.25
C PRO A 219 18.35 -4.27 4.34
N GLU A 220 18.29 -3.24 3.50
CA GLU A 220 19.28 -2.16 3.42
C GLU A 220 18.97 -1.01 4.40
N ASP A 221 17.82 -1.02 5.06
CA ASP A 221 17.44 0.01 6.03
C ASP A 221 18.21 -0.11 7.35
N ASP A 222 18.53 1.04 7.95
CA ASP A 222 19.21 1.13 9.25
C ASP A 222 18.23 0.84 10.41
N TRP A 223 17.96 -0.45 10.65
CA TRP A 223 17.04 -0.88 11.69
C TRP A 223 17.62 -0.72 13.11
N GLU A 224 16.84 -0.12 14.01
CA GLU A 224 17.15 -0.08 15.44
C GLU A 224 16.88 -1.43 16.12
N TRP A 225 17.95 -2.12 16.54
CA TRP A 225 17.90 -3.45 17.19
C TRP A 225 17.94 -3.42 18.71
N ASP A 226 18.19 -2.25 19.31
CA ASP A 226 18.25 -2.06 20.76
C ASP A 226 16.88 -1.79 21.39
N SER A 227 15.85 -1.59 20.57
CA SER A 227 14.49 -1.39 21.04
C SER A 227 13.94 -2.65 21.72
N HIS A 228 13.11 -2.46 22.75
CA HIS A 228 12.51 -3.58 23.48
C HIS A 228 11.72 -4.52 22.55
N GLU A 229 10.96 -3.95 21.61
CA GLU A 229 10.21 -4.70 20.58
C GLU A 229 11.13 -5.58 19.72
N ALA A 230 12.28 -5.04 19.28
CA ALA A 230 13.23 -5.80 18.47
C ALA A 230 13.88 -6.95 19.25
N LEU A 231 14.23 -6.72 20.52
CA LEU A 231 14.80 -7.75 21.39
C LEU A 231 13.79 -8.87 21.66
N GLU A 232 12.52 -8.55 21.91
CA GLU A 232 11.46 -9.55 22.07
C GLU A 232 11.21 -10.36 20.80
N ALA A 233 11.12 -9.68 19.64
CA ALA A 233 10.95 -10.33 18.35
C ALA A 233 12.11 -11.29 18.04
N LEU A 234 13.35 -10.88 18.33
CA LEU A 234 14.53 -11.71 18.20
C LEU A 234 14.49 -12.92 19.15
N GLN A 235 14.08 -12.73 20.40
CA GLN A 235 13.96 -13.82 21.38
C GLN A 235 12.93 -14.87 20.94
N ARG A 236 11.78 -14.44 20.39
CA ARG A 236 10.75 -15.34 19.84
C ARG A 236 11.20 -16.05 18.57
N LEU A 237 12.14 -15.47 17.81
CA LEU A 237 12.67 -16.07 16.59
C LEU A 237 13.65 -17.22 16.86
N ILE A 238 14.39 -17.19 17.98
CA ILE A 238 15.41 -18.20 18.35
C ILE A 238 14.91 -19.66 18.17
N PRO A 239 13.78 -20.07 18.77
CA PRO A 239 13.33 -21.46 18.68
C PRO A 239 12.76 -21.84 17.30
N LEU A 240 12.51 -20.87 16.42
CA LEU A 240 11.82 -21.09 15.14
C LEU A 240 12.77 -21.32 13.97
N LEU A 241 14.00 -20.79 14.05
CA LEU A 241 14.98 -20.95 12.98
C LEU A 241 15.62 -22.34 13.04
N PRO A 242 15.44 -23.20 12.03
CA PRO A 242 16.18 -24.44 11.94
C PRO A 242 17.64 -24.16 11.55
N ALA A 243 18.54 -25.06 11.95
CA ALA A 243 19.98 -24.93 11.66
C ALA A 243 20.28 -24.84 10.14
N GLN A 244 19.42 -25.46 9.32
CA GLN A 244 19.48 -25.43 7.87
C GLN A 244 18.09 -25.15 7.33
N HIS A 245 17.89 -23.97 6.77
CA HIS A 245 16.66 -23.57 6.10
C HIS A 245 16.98 -22.71 4.90
N GLU A 246 16.22 -22.87 3.82
CA GLU A 246 16.44 -22.12 2.57
C GLU A 246 16.23 -20.61 2.73
N THR A 247 15.46 -20.19 3.76
CA THR A 247 15.17 -18.78 4.02
C THR A 247 16.16 -18.10 4.96
N LEU A 248 17.12 -18.83 5.56
CA LEU A 248 18.14 -18.25 6.45
C LEU A 248 18.88 -17.05 5.85
N PRO A 249 19.27 -17.04 4.56
CA PRO A 249 19.95 -15.90 3.96
C PRO A 249 19.16 -14.59 4.05
N LEU A 250 17.81 -14.66 4.00
CA LEU A 250 16.97 -13.46 4.14
C LEU A 250 17.09 -12.87 5.54
N PHE A 251 17.05 -13.71 6.58
CA PHE A 251 17.21 -13.24 7.95
C PHE A 251 18.65 -12.74 8.20
N GLN A 252 19.66 -13.39 7.62
CA GLN A 252 21.06 -12.99 7.77
C GLN A 252 21.37 -11.64 7.14
N ALA A 253 20.61 -11.24 6.11
CA ALA A 253 20.74 -9.93 5.48
C ALA A 253 20.30 -8.79 6.41
N VAL A 254 19.37 -9.04 7.33
CA VAL A 254 18.75 -8.01 8.17
C VAL A 254 19.25 -8.02 9.62
N ILE A 255 19.42 -9.22 10.19
CA ILE A 255 19.73 -9.38 11.62
C ILE A 255 21.24 -9.15 11.87
N PRO A 256 21.63 -8.40 12.92
CA PRO A 256 23.02 -8.14 13.26
C PRO A 256 23.86 -9.41 13.38
N ARG A 257 25.09 -9.37 12.86
CA ARG A 257 26.04 -10.50 12.87
C ARG A 257 26.33 -11.05 14.27
N CYS A 258 26.34 -10.18 15.29
CA CYS A 258 26.58 -10.58 16.68
C CYS A 258 25.48 -11.49 17.22
N TRP A 259 24.22 -11.28 16.83
CA TRP A 259 23.10 -12.11 17.24
C TRP A 259 23.24 -13.55 16.73
N TRP A 260 23.71 -13.73 15.48
CA TRP A 260 23.94 -15.06 14.91
C TRP A 260 25.04 -15.86 15.63
N ALA A 261 25.99 -15.20 16.29
CA ALA A 261 26.96 -15.88 17.13
C ALA A 261 26.31 -16.43 18.41
N LEU A 262 25.43 -15.63 19.03
CA LEU A 262 24.66 -16.03 20.21
C LEU A 262 23.70 -17.18 19.88
N TRP A 263 22.92 -17.07 18.81
CA TRP A 263 21.99 -18.12 18.38
C TRP A 263 22.70 -19.46 18.13
N ARG A 264 23.86 -19.46 17.44
CA ARG A 264 24.66 -20.68 17.24
C ARG A 264 25.18 -21.27 18.55
N SER A 265 25.62 -20.44 19.49
CA SER A 265 26.09 -20.91 20.80
C SER A 265 24.97 -21.63 21.57
N GLN A 266 23.73 -21.13 21.50
CA GLN A 266 22.58 -21.75 22.15
C GLN A 266 22.21 -23.09 21.52
N GLN A 267 22.34 -23.24 20.19
CA GLN A 267 22.08 -24.52 19.53
C GLN A 267 23.08 -25.60 19.95
N THR A 268 24.36 -25.26 20.16
CA THR A 268 25.38 -26.25 20.56
C THR A 268 25.17 -26.84 21.94
N VAL A 269 24.45 -26.15 22.83
CA VAL A 269 24.22 -26.60 24.22
C VAL A 269 23.14 -27.70 24.30
N THR A 270 22.34 -27.89 23.25
CA THR A 270 21.13 -28.72 23.29
C THR A 270 21.31 -30.13 22.70
N VAL A 271 22.53 -30.63 22.56
CA VAL A 271 22.76 -32.06 22.34
C VAL A 271 22.93 -32.70 23.70
N PRO A 272 21.88 -33.27 24.32
CA PRO A 272 22.09 -34.15 25.46
C PRO A 272 22.99 -35.26 24.94
N VAL A 273 24.24 -35.25 25.39
CA VAL A 273 25.15 -36.37 25.26
C VAL A 273 24.41 -37.51 25.96
N SER A 274 23.65 -38.28 25.18
CA SER A 274 23.13 -39.56 25.61
C SER A 274 24.38 -40.39 25.85
N ALA A 275 24.87 -40.33 27.09
CA ALA A 275 25.96 -41.16 27.53
C ALA A 275 25.62 -42.59 27.08
N PRO A 276 26.56 -43.32 26.47
CA PRO A 276 26.30 -44.71 26.11
C PRO A 276 25.93 -45.43 27.40
N GLN A 277 24.64 -45.70 27.59
CA GLN A 277 24.18 -46.59 28.65
C GLN A 277 24.79 -47.94 28.33
N LYS A 278 25.89 -48.24 29.02
CA LYS A 278 26.44 -49.58 29.12
C LYS A 278 25.32 -50.46 29.65
N VAL A 279 24.66 -51.16 28.75
CA VAL A 279 23.74 -52.26 29.07
C VAL A 279 24.59 -53.37 29.67
N VAL A 280 24.87 -53.28 30.96
CA VAL A 280 25.36 -54.42 31.74
C VAL A 280 24.12 -55.23 32.07
N GLY A 281 23.98 -56.37 31.40
CA GLY A 281 22.87 -57.28 31.59
C GLY A 281 22.79 -57.79 33.02
N ALA A 282 21.60 -57.72 33.60
CA ALA A 282 21.17 -58.62 34.66
C ALA A 282 19.70 -58.97 34.42
N ARG A 283 19.45 -60.26 34.21
CA ARG A 283 18.14 -60.89 34.07
C ARG A 283 17.27 -60.58 35.29
N SER A 284 16.04 -60.13 35.09
CA SER A 284 14.95 -60.36 36.04
C SER A 284 13.60 -60.30 35.31
N LEU A 285 13.06 -61.49 35.04
CA LEU A 285 11.66 -61.73 34.68
C LEU A 285 10.81 -61.47 35.92
N SER A 286 9.96 -60.43 35.89
CA SER A 286 8.71 -60.27 36.67
C SER A 286 8.53 -58.79 37.03
N THR A 287 7.80 -58.04 36.20
CA THR A 287 7.01 -56.83 36.60
C THR A 287 6.34 -56.17 35.37
N PHE A 288 5.85 -56.97 34.42
CA PHE A 288 5.12 -56.44 33.25
C PHE A 288 3.60 -56.22 33.50
N GLY A 289 3.11 -56.52 34.70
CA GLY A 289 1.67 -56.44 35.02
C GLY A 289 1.20 -55.18 35.76
N LEU A 290 2.08 -54.40 36.40
CA LEU A 290 1.66 -53.31 37.29
C LEU A 290 1.77 -51.89 36.68
N GLY A 291 2.50 -51.72 35.57
CA GLY A 291 2.73 -50.42 34.94
C GLY A 291 1.55 -49.89 34.11
N LEU A 292 0.66 -50.79 33.64
CA LEU A 292 -0.41 -50.43 32.70
C LEU A 292 -1.66 -49.87 33.39
N VAL A 293 -1.87 -50.17 34.68
CA VAL A 293 -2.99 -49.62 35.47
C VAL A 293 -2.68 -48.22 36.01
N SER A 294 -1.41 -47.90 36.26
CA SER A 294 -1.00 -46.56 36.74
C SER A 294 -0.97 -45.50 35.62
N GLY A 295 -0.62 -45.90 34.39
CA GLY A 295 -0.53 -44.97 33.24
C GLY A 295 -1.87 -44.43 32.74
N VAL A 296 -2.94 -45.23 32.80
CA VAL A 296 -4.28 -44.80 32.34
C VAL A 296 -4.98 -43.93 33.39
N GLY A 297 -4.73 -44.14 34.68
CA GLY A 297 -5.28 -43.31 35.76
C GLY A 297 -4.71 -41.88 35.78
N CYS A 298 -3.42 -41.70 35.46
CA CYS A 298 -2.80 -40.37 35.44
C CYS A 298 -3.26 -39.51 34.24
N MET A 299 -3.55 -40.12 33.09
CA MET A 299 -4.03 -39.39 31.90
C MET A 299 -5.47 -38.86 32.07
N MET A 300 -6.33 -39.57 32.81
CA MET A 300 -7.70 -39.13 33.08
C MET A 300 -7.77 -37.97 34.09
N LEU A 301 -6.87 -37.93 35.09
CA LEU A 301 -6.81 -36.85 36.07
C LEU A 301 -6.18 -35.56 35.51
N ALA A 302 -5.21 -35.68 34.60
CA ALA A 302 -4.63 -34.52 33.92
C ALA A 302 -5.62 -33.88 32.92
N GLY A 303 -6.43 -34.69 32.22
CA GLY A 303 -7.49 -34.19 31.34
C GLY A 303 -8.61 -33.45 32.09
N TRP A 304 -8.97 -33.92 33.29
CA TRP A 304 -9.99 -33.26 34.14
C TRP A 304 -9.51 -31.91 34.68
N TRP A 305 -8.24 -31.79 35.04
CA TRP A 305 -7.67 -30.55 35.59
C TRP A 305 -7.56 -29.43 34.55
N ILE A 306 -7.35 -29.77 33.28
CA ILE A 306 -7.26 -28.81 32.17
C ILE A 306 -8.64 -28.25 31.80
N LEU A 307 -9.73 -29.01 31.99
CA LEU A 307 -11.08 -28.53 31.70
C LEU A 307 -11.63 -27.51 32.70
N TYR A 308 -11.12 -27.46 33.94
CA TYR A 308 -11.67 -26.61 35.00
C TYR A 308 -10.87 -25.35 35.33
N ARG A 309 -9.76 -25.07 34.62
CA ARG A 309 -8.87 -23.94 34.94
C ARG A 309 -8.62 -22.92 33.83
N LEU A 310 -9.44 -22.92 32.79
CA LEU A 310 -9.49 -21.82 31.82
C LEU A 310 -10.64 -20.86 32.20
N PRO A 311 -10.36 -19.67 32.76
CA PRO A 311 -11.35 -18.61 32.79
C PRO A 311 -11.57 -18.14 31.36
N LEU A 312 -12.77 -18.38 30.83
CA LEU A 312 -13.21 -17.82 29.55
C LEU A 312 -13.20 -16.28 29.65
N PRO A 313 -12.54 -15.55 28.73
CA PRO A 313 -12.67 -14.10 28.66
C PRO A 313 -14.04 -13.71 28.13
N GLU A 314 -14.70 -12.83 28.88
CA GLU A 314 -16.09 -12.36 28.77
C GLU A 314 -16.38 -11.40 27.59
N TRP A 315 -15.64 -11.46 26.48
CA TRP A 315 -15.67 -10.41 25.44
C TRP A 315 -16.04 -10.88 24.01
N VAL A 316 -16.79 -11.97 23.86
CA VAL A 316 -17.38 -12.33 22.55
C VAL A 316 -18.88 -12.60 22.72
N TYR A 317 -19.62 -11.53 22.99
CA TYR A 317 -21.08 -11.47 22.84
C TYR A 317 -21.44 -10.22 22.03
N PHE A 318 -20.91 -10.09 20.81
CA PHE A 318 -21.37 -9.09 19.83
C PHE A 318 -20.94 -9.49 18.41
N ALA A 319 -21.52 -10.57 17.88
CA ALA A 319 -21.62 -10.80 16.42
C ALA A 319 -22.53 -12.00 16.10
N GLU A 320 -23.77 -12.02 16.62
CA GLU A 320 -24.76 -13.00 16.16
C GLU A 320 -26.15 -12.36 16.16
N SER A 321 -26.43 -11.60 15.10
CA SER A 321 -27.78 -11.13 14.76
C SER A 321 -27.93 -10.94 13.26
N GLN A 322 -27.61 -11.96 12.46
CA GLN A 322 -28.19 -12.16 11.13
C GLN A 322 -28.24 -13.65 10.78
N GLN A 323 -29.04 -14.44 11.51
CA GLN A 323 -29.51 -15.75 11.05
C GLN A 323 -30.73 -16.18 11.86
N ALA A 324 -31.90 -15.64 11.53
CA ALA A 324 -33.21 -16.19 11.95
C ALA A 324 -34.37 -15.57 11.15
N VAL A 325 -34.52 -15.91 9.86
CA VAL A 325 -35.85 -16.05 9.24
C VAL A 325 -35.79 -17.21 8.25
N ALA A 326 -35.98 -18.44 8.74
CA ALA A 326 -36.40 -19.59 7.96
C ALA A 326 -36.88 -20.72 8.89
N GLU A 327 -38.01 -20.53 9.58
CA GLU A 327 -38.81 -21.67 10.06
C GLU A 327 -39.90 -21.95 9.02
N ILE A 328 -39.68 -22.99 8.22
CA ILE A 328 -40.68 -23.56 7.32
C ILE A 328 -41.42 -24.65 8.09
N SER A 329 -42.67 -24.35 8.43
CA SER A 329 -43.66 -25.29 8.91
C SER A 329 -44.16 -26.17 7.77
N THR A 330 -44.08 -27.50 7.93
CA THR A 330 -44.60 -28.49 6.99
C THR A 330 -46.10 -28.74 7.18
N LYS A 331 -46.92 -28.50 6.15
CA LYS A 331 -48.19 -29.23 5.90
C LYS A 331 -48.61 -29.17 4.41
N PRO A 332 -49.32 -30.17 3.85
CA PRO A 332 -49.20 -30.55 2.44
C PRO A 332 -50.28 -30.02 1.47
N ALA A 333 -49.83 -29.86 0.22
CA ALA A 333 -50.45 -29.98 -1.12
C ALA A 333 -51.96 -29.75 -1.37
N LEU A 334 -52.29 -28.85 -2.32
CA LEU A 334 -53.30 -28.96 -3.40
C LEU A 334 -53.02 -27.87 -4.51
N PRO A 335 -53.59 -27.97 -5.75
CA PRO A 335 -52.92 -27.68 -7.05
C PRO A 335 -53.22 -26.27 -7.65
N PRO A 336 -52.68 -25.92 -8.85
CA PRO A 336 -52.27 -24.55 -9.18
C PRO A 336 -53.39 -23.69 -9.81
N ALA A 337 -53.38 -22.40 -9.47
CA ALA A 337 -54.15 -21.37 -10.16
C ALA A 337 -53.21 -20.29 -10.72
N VAL A 338 -53.41 -20.03 -12.00
CA VAL A 338 -52.76 -19.05 -12.87
C VAL A 338 -52.91 -17.63 -12.29
N SER A 339 -51.83 -16.86 -12.17
CA SER A 339 -51.91 -15.40 -12.20
C SER A 339 -50.60 -14.74 -12.65
N SER A 340 -50.76 -13.74 -13.50
CA SER A 340 -49.78 -12.89 -14.19
C SER A 340 -48.96 -11.98 -13.25
N PRO A 341 -47.78 -11.49 -13.68
CA PRO A 341 -46.92 -10.64 -12.86
C PRO A 341 -47.45 -9.19 -12.75
N PRO A 342 -47.28 -8.52 -11.58
CA PRO A 342 -47.65 -7.12 -11.42
C PRO A 342 -46.60 -6.18 -11.99
N VAL A 343 -47.09 -5.17 -12.71
CA VAL A 343 -46.37 -3.99 -13.18
C VAL A 343 -46.11 -3.06 -11.98
N PHE A 344 -44.84 -2.76 -11.71
CA PHE A 344 -44.45 -1.69 -10.78
C PHE A 344 -44.28 -0.38 -11.54
N SER A 345 -45.16 0.59 -11.29
CA SER A 345 -45.01 1.98 -11.71
C SER A 345 -44.36 2.81 -10.59
N PHE A 346 -43.25 3.47 -10.88
CA PHE A 346 -42.65 4.46 -9.99
C PHE A 346 -43.23 5.85 -10.31
N HIS A 347 -43.95 6.43 -9.36
CA HIS A 347 -44.27 7.85 -9.36
C HIS A 347 -43.03 8.65 -8.93
N ALA A 348 -42.53 9.49 -9.83
CA ALA A 348 -41.52 10.50 -9.56
C ALA A 348 -42.07 11.54 -8.57
N VAL A 349 -41.37 11.73 -7.45
CA VAL A 349 -41.59 12.86 -6.54
C VAL A 349 -40.57 13.93 -6.91
N GLU A 350 -41.11 15.04 -7.43
CA GLU A 350 -40.40 16.25 -7.84
C GLU A 350 -40.10 17.11 -6.59
N PRO A 351 -38.83 17.53 -6.34
CA PRO A 351 -38.54 18.45 -5.26
C PRO A 351 -38.71 19.91 -5.72
N GLN A 352 -39.53 20.66 -4.99
CA GLN A 352 -39.73 22.09 -5.20
C GLN A 352 -38.47 22.92 -4.88
N VAL A 353 -38.06 23.70 -5.88
CA VAL A 353 -37.11 24.81 -5.78
C VAL A 353 -37.80 26.01 -5.14
N LYS A 354 -37.22 26.57 -4.07
CA LYS A 354 -37.65 27.84 -3.47
C LYS A 354 -36.58 28.91 -3.72
N PRO A 355 -36.92 30.09 -4.27
CA PRO A 355 -35.93 31.03 -4.77
C PRO A 355 -35.37 31.96 -3.69
N LEU A 356 -34.12 32.34 -3.93
CA LEU A 356 -33.29 33.35 -3.31
C LEU A 356 -33.92 34.75 -3.48
N ILE A 357 -34.11 35.49 -2.37
CA ILE A 357 -34.43 36.92 -2.40
C ILE A 357 -33.20 37.69 -1.93
N THR A 358 -32.65 38.47 -2.85
CA THR A 358 -31.72 39.57 -2.67
C THR A 358 -32.47 40.81 -2.19
N SER A 359 -31.96 41.53 -1.19
CA SER A 359 -32.26 42.96 -0.99
C SER A 359 -31.13 43.62 -0.23
N SER A 360 -30.65 44.72 -0.80
CA SER A 360 -29.68 45.68 -0.26
C SER A 360 -30.40 46.78 0.56
N GLU A 361 -29.57 47.62 1.18
CA GLU A 361 -29.79 49.03 1.60
C GLU A 361 -30.21 49.38 3.04
N GLU A 362 -29.21 49.97 3.71
CA GLU A 362 -29.19 51.31 4.35
C GLU A 362 -30.11 51.71 5.52
N ALA A 363 -29.41 51.94 6.64
CA ALA A 363 -29.35 53.20 7.41
C ALA A 363 -30.38 53.54 8.51
N VAL A 364 -29.83 54.33 9.45
CA VAL A 364 -30.44 55.21 10.45
C VAL A 364 -30.64 54.61 11.86
N GLY A 365 -29.88 55.19 12.79
CA GLY A 365 -29.82 54.79 14.19
C GLY A 365 -30.92 55.35 15.08
N LYS A 366 -30.83 55.01 16.37
CA LYS A 366 -31.45 55.74 17.47
C LYS A 366 -30.81 55.40 18.81
N GLU A 367 -30.59 56.45 19.58
CA GLU A 367 -30.15 56.52 20.97
C GLU A 367 -31.11 55.82 21.94
N SER A 368 -30.57 55.25 23.03
CA SER A 368 -31.08 55.49 24.39
C SER A 368 -30.08 55.04 25.47
N ASN A 369 -29.60 56.01 26.26
CA ASN A 369 -28.92 55.90 27.57
C ASN A 369 -29.87 55.40 28.69
N PRO A 370 -29.45 55.31 29.98
CA PRO A 370 -28.24 54.71 30.56
C PRO A 370 -28.56 53.84 31.82
N VAL A 371 -27.64 52.95 32.23
CA VAL A 371 -27.64 52.39 33.61
C VAL A 371 -26.31 52.73 34.29
N LYS A 372 -26.40 53.49 35.38
CA LYS A 372 -25.32 53.85 36.30
C LYS A 372 -24.89 52.62 37.11
N ILE A 373 -23.64 52.19 36.97
CA ILE A 373 -22.94 51.36 37.97
C ILE A 373 -21.55 51.94 38.22
N ALA A 374 -21.14 51.83 39.48
CA ALA A 374 -20.19 52.66 40.20
C ALA A 374 -18.75 52.71 39.66
N SER A 375 -18.17 53.88 39.93
CA SER A 375 -16.80 54.34 39.72
C SER A 375 -15.73 53.37 40.25
N VAL A 376 -14.97 52.77 39.33
CA VAL A 376 -13.63 52.23 39.59
C VAL A 376 -12.61 53.12 38.87
N LYS A 377 -11.62 53.57 39.63
CA LYS A 377 -10.57 54.53 39.28
C LYS A 377 -9.77 54.05 38.07
N ARG A 378 -9.92 54.75 36.93
CA ARG A 378 -9.25 54.50 35.65
C ARG A 378 -7.77 54.93 35.73
N PRO A 379 -6.80 54.07 35.43
CA PRO A 379 -5.40 54.47 35.23
C PRO A 379 -5.26 55.28 33.93
N GLU A 380 -4.35 56.26 33.96
CA GLU A 380 -3.94 57.12 32.85
C GLU A 380 -3.74 56.36 31.53
N ALA A 381 -4.20 57.00 30.45
CA ALA A 381 -4.05 56.51 29.08
C ALA A 381 -2.57 56.52 28.66
N PRO A 382 -1.98 55.39 28.22
CA PRO A 382 -0.68 55.40 27.60
C PRO A 382 -0.76 56.09 26.23
N ALA A 383 0.21 56.95 25.97
CA ALA A 383 0.38 57.70 24.74
C ALA A 383 0.26 56.80 23.49
N THR A 384 -0.51 57.27 22.51
CA THR A 384 -0.56 56.74 21.15
C THR A 384 0.84 56.56 20.58
N SER A 385 1.29 55.31 20.50
CA SER A 385 2.51 54.92 19.80
C SER A 385 2.30 55.11 18.29
N THR A 386 2.97 56.12 17.73
CA THR A 386 3.06 56.32 16.29
C THR A 386 3.79 55.13 15.67
N ILE A 387 3.04 54.15 15.16
CA ILE A 387 3.59 53.00 14.44
C ILE A 387 4.18 53.53 13.12
N VAL A 388 5.50 53.69 13.10
CA VAL A 388 6.24 53.96 11.86
C VAL A 388 6.18 52.69 11.01
N HIS A 389 5.29 52.65 10.03
CA HIS A 389 5.24 51.57 9.04
C HIS A 389 6.53 51.59 8.21
N LYS A 390 7.50 50.72 8.55
CA LYS A 390 8.71 50.50 7.74
C LYS A 390 8.26 50.08 6.34
N ALA A 391 8.63 50.87 5.33
CA ALA A 391 8.31 50.57 3.94
C ALA A 391 8.89 49.19 3.56
N MET A 392 8.06 48.34 2.94
CA MET A 392 8.49 46.99 2.51
C MET A 392 9.54 47.11 1.41
N SER A 393 10.65 46.39 1.55
CA SER A 393 11.72 46.38 0.54
C SER A 393 11.22 45.81 -0.80
N SER A 394 11.86 46.24 -1.89
CA SER A 394 11.51 45.78 -3.26
C SER A 394 11.60 44.26 -3.42
N ALA A 395 12.52 43.62 -2.71
CA ALA A 395 12.68 42.16 -2.71
C ALA A 395 11.46 41.47 -2.09
N MET A 396 10.99 41.96 -0.94
CA MET A 396 9.80 41.44 -0.28
C MET A 396 8.53 41.62 -1.13
N GLN A 397 8.40 42.75 -1.84
CA GLN A 397 7.30 42.97 -2.78
C GLN A 397 7.32 41.95 -3.94
N SER A 398 8.51 41.68 -4.49
CA SER A 398 8.69 40.71 -5.58
C SER A 398 8.32 39.30 -5.14
N ARG A 399 8.75 38.91 -3.93
CA ARG A 399 8.41 37.64 -3.30
C ARG A 399 6.90 37.46 -3.14
N LEU A 400 6.21 38.46 -2.57
CA LEU A 400 4.76 38.42 -2.39
C LEU A 400 4.00 38.39 -3.72
N ALA A 401 4.49 39.11 -4.75
CA ALA A 401 3.89 39.09 -6.08
C ALA A 401 3.93 37.68 -6.71
N VAL A 402 5.06 36.96 -6.55
CA VAL A 402 5.18 35.58 -7.05
C VAL A 402 4.29 34.62 -6.26
N ALA A 403 4.22 34.75 -4.92
CA ALA A 403 3.31 33.96 -4.10
C ALA A 403 1.84 34.16 -4.52
N ALA A 404 1.43 35.43 -4.73
CA ALA A 404 0.09 35.76 -5.21
C ALA A 404 -0.20 35.18 -6.61
N LYS A 405 0.81 35.15 -7.50
CA LYS A 405 0.69 34.52 -8.82
C LYS A 405 0.43 33.01 -8.71
N ILE A 406 1.13 32.30 -7.82
CA ILE A 406 0.89 30.87 -7.58
C ILE A 406 -0.52 30.66 -7.03
N ALA A 407 -0.92 31.45 -6.04
CA ALA A 407 -2.26 31.39 -5.45
C ALA A 407 -3.37 31.58 -6.48
N SER A 408 -3.22 32.55 -7.38
CA SER A 408 -4.19 32.82 -8.46
C SER A 408 -4.24 31.73 -9.53
N ALA A 409 -3.11 31.07 -9.81
CA ALA A 409 -3.02 30.03 -10.82
C ALA A 409 -3.56 28.68 -10.35
N MET A 410 -3.53 28.41 -9.04
CA MET A 410 -3.93 27.13 -8.44
C MET A 410 -4.77 27.37 -7.17
N PRO A 411 -6.05 27.80 -7.31
CA PRO A 411 -6.89 28.14 -6.17
C PRO A 411 -7.11 26.97 -5.21
N ASP A 412 -7.11 25.73 -5.73
CA ASP A 412 -7.28 24.50 -4.95
C ASP A 412 -6.19 24.30 -3.87
N LEU A 413 -5.01 24.90 -4.08
CA LEU A 413 -3.90 24.84 -3.11
C LEU A 413 -4.09 25.76 -1.91
N SER A 414 -4.99 26.76 -1.99
CA SER A 414 -5.16 27.77 -0.94
C SER A 414 -5.52 27.15 0.42
N ARG A 415 -6.37 26.12 0.40
CA ARG A 415 -6.76 25.39 1.62
C ARG A 415 -5.58 24.61 2.22
N LEU A 416 -4.79 23.93 1.39
CA LEU A 416 -3.61 23.20 1.86
C LEU A 416 -2.55 24.17 2.42
N HIS A 417 -2.33 25.27 1.71
CA HIS A 417 -1.42 26.32 2.16
C HIS A 417 -1.84 26.88 3.53
N SER A 418 -3.12 27.20 3.75
CA SER A 418 -3.58 27.70 5.06
C SER A 418 -3.39 26.66 6.17
N LEU A 419 -3.70 25.38 5.89
CA LEU A 419 -3.53 24.28 6.85
C LEU A 419 -2.07 24.11 7.26
N VAL A 420 -1.14 24.15 6.31
CA VAL A 420 0.29 24.03 6.61
C VAL A 420 0.82 25.28 7.32
N LYS A 421 0.34 26.47 6.96
CA LYS A 421 0.82 27.73 7.53
C LYS A 421 0.48 27.87 9.02
N SER A 422 -0.70 27.43 9.43
CA SER A 422 -1.18 27.52 10.82
C SER A 422 -1.05 26.22 11.61
N GLY A 423 -0.79 25.09 10.95
CA GLY A 423 -0.78 23.76 11.56
C GLY A 423 0.47 23.44 12.38
N SER A 424 0.35 22.44 13.24
CA SER A 424 1.49 21.81 13.92
C SER A 424 2.35 20.98 12.96
N LEU A 425 3.57 20.61 13.36
CA LEU A 425 4.44 19.73 12.56
C LEU A 425 3.73 18.44 12.16
N ARG A 426 3.02 17.80 13.09
CA ARG A 426 2.29 16.56 12.86
C ARG A 426 1.20 16.70 11.80
N GLU A 427 0.46 17.81 11.83
CA GLU A 427 -0.63 18.10 10.88
C GLU A 427 -0.09 18.53 9.51
N ALA A 428 0.97 19.33 9.49
CA ALA A 428 1.59 19.83 8.26
C ALA A 428 2.35 18.74 7.49
N THR A 429 2.98 17.79 8.19
CA THR A 429 3.83 16.74 7.60
C THR A 429 3.21 16.02 6.39
N PRO A 430 1.99 15.44 6.47
CA PRO A 430 1.40 14.74 5.33
C PRO A 430 1.17 15.66 4.12
N HIS A 431 0.85 16.94 4.35
CA HIS A 431 0.64 17.92 3.28
C HIS A 431 1.96 18.31 2.60
N VAL A 432 3.01 18.56 3.39
CA VAL A 432 4.35 18.92 2.90
C VAL A 432 5.03 17.76 2.18
N GLN A 433 4.76 16.51 2.59
CA GLN A 433 5.30 15.31 1.93
C GLN A 433 4.53 14.90 0.67
N GLY A 434 3.48 15.63 0.30
CA GLY A 434 2.67 15.30 -0.87
C GLY A 434 1.81 14.04 -0.68
N ARG A 435 1.39 13.74 0.55
CA ARG A 435 0.47 12.62 0.87
C ARG A 435 -1.00 13.03 0.75
N THR A 436 -1.28 14.08 -0.02
CA THR A 436 -2.65 14.55 -0.26
C THR A 436 -3.05 14.28 -1.70
N MET A 437 -4.35 14.08 -1.91
CA MET A 437 -4.89 13.87 -3.26
C MET A 437 -4.72 15.11 -4.15
N VAL A 438 -4.84 16.31 -3.58
CA VAL A 438 -4.77 17.58 -4.33
C VAL A 438 -3.34 17.94 -4.73
N ALA A 439 -2.37 17.60 -3.89
CA ALA A 439 -0.95 17.84 -4.11
C ALA A 439 -0.19 16.56 -3.80
N SER A 440 -0.23 15.60 -4.73
CA SER A 440 0.48 14.32 -4.59
C SER A 440 1.98 14.48 -4.79
N GLN A 441 2.80 13.64 -4.16
CA GLN A 441 4.25 13.73 -4.22
C GLN A 441 4.76 13.80 -5.66
N GLY A 442 5.59 14.79 -5.97
CA GLY A 442 6.16 15.05 -7.31
C GLY A 442 5.22 15.75 -8.31
N SER A 443 3.91 15.83 -8.03
CA SER A 443 2.96 16.51 -8.91
C SER A 443 3.30 18.00 -9.08
N ARG A 444 2.78 18.59 -10.17
CA ARG A 444 2.90 20.04 -10.42
C ARG A 444 2.32 20.87 -9.27
N GLN A 445 1.21 20.41 -8.71
CA GLN A 445 0.51 21.02 -7.59
C GLN A 445 1.35 20.96 -6.32
N HIS A 446 2.00 19.83 -6.04
CA HIS A 446 2.88 19.69 -4.89
C HIS A 446 4.14 20.56 -5.00
N ARG A 447 4.78 20.60 -6.17
CA ARG A 447 5.91 21.51 -6.41
C ARG A 447 5.49 22.98 -6.25
N ALA A 448 4.33 23.37 -6.78
CA ALA A 448 3.79 24.72 -6.60
C ALA A 448 3.47 25.04 -5.14
N LEU A 449 2.91 24.08 -4.38
CA LEU A 449 2.64 24.23 -2.96
C LEU A 449 3.95 24.45 -2.17
N LEU A 450 4.99 23.64 -2.40
CA LEU A 450 6.29 23.80 -1.74
C LEU A 450 6.92 25.17 -2.05
N ARG A 451 6.87 25.60 -3.31
CA ARG A 451 7.35 26.95 -3.71
C ARG A 451 6.55 28.04 -3.01
N TRP A 452 5.22 27.92 -2.96
CA TRP A 452 4.38 28.89 -2.26
C TRP A 452 4.71 28.93 -0.76
N LEU A 453 4.84 27.79 -0.10
CA LEU A 453 5.23 27.71 1.31
C LEU A 453 6.65 28.23 1.59
N MET A 454 7.57 28.21 0.62
CA MET A 454 8.85 28.89 0.78
C MET A 454 8.73 30.42 0.67
N LEU A 455 7.86 30.91 -0.20
CA LEU A 455 7.62 32.34 -0.43
C LEU A 455 6.69 32.96 0.62
N ASP A 456 5.81 32.19 1.25
CA ASP A 456 4.95 32.63 2.36
C ASP A 456 5.03 31.59 3.50
N PRO A 457 6.02 31.72 4.40
CA PRO A 457 6.46 30.61 5.22
C PRO A 457 5.52 30.31 6.38
N PRO A 458 5.43 29.03 6.79
CA PRO A 458 4.71 28.63 7.99
C PRO A 458 5.16 29.37 9.25
N LEU A 459 4.22 29.57 10.18
CA LEU A 459 4.49 30.26 11.45
C LEU A 459 5.44 29.43 12.34
N ASN A 460 5.30 28.11 12.32
CA ASN A 460 6.14 27.18 13.08
C ASN A 460 7.48 26.92 12.37
N SER A 461 8.59 27.10 13.09
CA SER A 461 9.97 26.90 12.60
C SER A 461 10.26 25.48 12.15
N GLU A 462 9.78 24.47 12.87
CA GLU A 462 10.00 23.06 12.50
C GLU A 462 9.33 22.72 11.16
N VAL A 463 8.17 23.33 10.91
CA VAL A 463 7.45 23.17 9.63
C VAL A 463 8.22 23.87 8.51
N ARG A 464 8.82 25.05 8.76
CA ARG A 464 9.67 25.73 7.77
C ARG A 464 10.88 24.89 7.39
N GLU A 465 11.54 24.27 8.36
CA GLU A 465 12.67 23.38 8.13
C GLU A 465 12.25 22.16 7.29
N LEU A 466 11.12 21.53 7.63
CA LEU A 466 10.57 20.41 6.87
C LEU A 466 10.23 20.81 5.42
N VAL A 467 9.60 21.97 5.23
CA VAL A 467 9.29 22.51 3.90
C VAL A 467 10.58 22.71 3.10
N GLY A 468 11.60 23.33 3.69
CA GLY A 468 12.89 23.56 3.05
C GLY A 468 13.56 22.26 2.59
N LYS A 469 13.71 21.28 3.49
CA LYS A 469 14.30 19.96 3.18
C LYS A 469 13.50 19.21 2.10
N THR A 470 12.17 19.30 2.14
CA THR A 470 11.31 18.62 1.17
C THR A 470 11.37 19.32 -0.19
N ALA A 471 11.41 20.65 -0.22
CA ALA A 471 11.57 21.45 -1.44
C ALA A 471 12.87 21.13 -2.16
N VAL A 472 14.00 21.09 -1.45
CA VAL A 472 15.32 20.74 -2.04
C VAL A 472 15.31 19.36 -2.71
N ARG A 473 14.55 18.39 -2.17
CA ARG A 473 14.46 17.03 -2.74
C ARG A 473 13.45 16.90 -3.88
N THR A 474 12.49 17.82 -3.99
CA THR A 474 11.33 17.68 -4.87
C THR A 474 11.33 18.66 -6.03
N LEU A 475 11.88 19.86 -5.84
CA LEU A 475 11.96 20.90 -6.87
C LEU A 475 13.19 20.67 -7.74
N ASP A 476 13.06 20.98 -9.04
CA ASP A 476 14.19 20.96 -9.95
C ASP A 476 15.22 22.03 -9.51
N SER A 477 16.52 21.79 -9.71
CA SER A 477 17.60 22.70 -9.29
C SER A 477 17.34 24.16 -9.66
N LYS A 478 16.84 24.38 -10.88
CA LYS A 478 16.52 25.71 -11.41
C LYS A 478 15.30 26.34 -10.73
N GLU A 479 14.24 25.57 -10.49
CA GLU A 479 13.06 26.06 -9.76
C GLU A 479 13.40 26.40 -8.31
N MET A 480 14.24 25.58 -7.67
CA MET A 480 14.73 25.79 -6.32
C MET A 480 15.59 27.06 -6.25
N TYR A 481 16.53 27.25 -7.17
CA TYR A 481 17.35 28.47 -7.25
C TYR A 481 16.51 29.74 -7.38
N GLU A 482 15.54 29.77 -8.31
CA GLU A 482 14.68 30.95 -8.52
C GLU A 482 13.85 31.26 -7.27
N THR A 483 13.43 30.21 -6.55
CA THR A 483 12.69 30.37 -5.29
C THR A 483 13.61 30.91 -4.18
N LEU A 484 14.82 30.36 -4.03
CA LEU A 484 15.81 30.82 -3.05
C LEU A 484 16.26 32.26 -3.31
N ARG A 485 16.45 32.66 -4.56
CA ARG A 485 16.80 34.03 -4.95
C ARG A 485 15.80 35.06 -4.39
N LEU A 486 14.52 34.70 -4.27
CA LEU A 486 13.48 35.55 -3.70
C LEU A 486 13.43 35.52 -2.17
N CYS A 487 14.05 34.53 -1.53
CA CYS A 487 14.06 34.35 -0.07
C CYS A 487 15.38 34.77 0.60
N LEU A 488 16.47 34.91 -0.16
CA LEU A 488 17.80 35.27 0.32
C LEU A 488 17.99 36.80 0.36
N HIS A 489 17.19 37.48 1.18
CA HIS A 489 17.33 38.91 1.46
C HIS A 489 17.17 39.19 2.96
N GLU A 490 17.75 40.27 3.46
CA GLU A 490 17.82 40.55 4.92
C GLU A 490 16.46 40.62 5.61
N ASP A 491 15.43 41.21 4.95
CA ASP A 491 14.09 41.31 5.53
C ASP A 491 13.26 39.99 5.41
N SER A 492 13.85 38.87 4.99
CA SER A 492 13.13 37.62 4.73
C SER A 492 12.78 36.89 6.04
N PRO A 493 11.51 36.51 6.26
CA PRO A 493 11.09 35.80 7.47
C PRO A 493 11.64 34.37 7.61
N ASN A 494 12.17 33.78 6.53
CA ASN A 494 12.77 32.44 6.52
C ASN A 494 14.20 32.46 5.94
N LEU A 495 14.94 33.53 6.22
CA LEU A 495 16.31 33.70 5.74
C LEU A 495 17.23 32.55 6.18
N LEU A 496 17.10 32.13 7.45
CA LEU A 496 17.92 31.05 8.02
C LEU A 496 17.69 29.74 7.27
N GLU A 497 16.43 29.34 7.13
CA GLU A 497 16.06 28.10 6.43
C GLU A 497 16.41 28.18 4.93
N ALA A 498 16.32 29.37 4.31
CA ALA A 498 16.73 29.57 2.92
C ALA A 498 18.25 29.41 2.74
N ARG A 499 19.08 29.88 3.68
CA ARG A 499 20.54 29.68 3.66
C ARG A 499 20.90 28.20 3.84
N GLU A 500 20.23 27.49 4.73
CA GLU A 500 20.40 26.05 4.90
C GLU A 500 20.03 25.29 3.62
N CYS A 501 18.90 25.64 2.99
CA CYS A 501 18.49 25.06 1.72
C CYS A 501 19.51 25.33 0.60
N ALA A 502 20.10 26.52 0.55
CA ALA A 502 21.16 26.85 -0.41
C ALA A 502 22.40 25.95 -0.21
N SER A 503 22.82 25.75 1.04
CA SER A 503 23.92 24.83 1.39
C SER A 503 23.61 23.38 0.99
N LEU A 504 22.41 22.89 1.32
CA LEU A 504 21.96 21.54 0.95
C LEU A 504 21.90 21.34 -0.56
N LEU A 505 21.41 22.33 -1.31
CA LEU A 505 21.34 22.27 -2.77
C LEU A 505 22.74 22.18 -3.41
N LEU A 506 23.71 22.91 -2.87
CA LEU A 506 25.12 22.81 -3.30
C LEU A 506 25.73 21.44 -2.97
N ALA A 507 25.45 20.90 -1.79
CA ALA A 507 25.95 19.60 -1.35
C ALA A 507 25.42 18.43 -2.20
N LEU A 508 24.17 18.51 -2.65
CA LEU A 508 23.52 17.49 -3.49
C LEU A 508 23.95 17.55 -4.98
N ARG A 509 24.99 18.33 -5.31
CA ARG A 509 25.55 18.48 -6.66
C ARG A 509 24.49 18.87 -7.70
N ALA A 510 23.73 19.93 -7.43
CA ALA A 510 22.69 20.46 -8.32
C ALA A 510 23.16 20.58 -9.79
N GLU A 511 22.79 19.57 -10.58
CA GLU A 511 22.94 19.55 -12.02
C GLU A 511 22.01 20.62 -12.61
N GLY A 512 22.49 21.36 -13.61
CA GLY A 512 21.71 22.39 -14.30
C GLY A 512 21.84 23.82 -13.76
N LEU A 513 22.55 24.06 -12.66
CA LEU A 513 22.91 25.43 -12.24
C LEU A 513 24.15 25.92 -12.99
N ASN A 514 24.09 27.16 -13.48
CA ASN A 514 25.25 27.81 -14.07
C ASN A 514 26.24 28.29 -12.97
N GLU A 515 27.45 28.66 -13.38
CA GLU A 515 28.51 29.06 -12.46
C GLU A 515 28.13 30.31 -11.63
N THR A 516 27.45 31.27 -12.24
CA THR A 516 27.01 32.49 -11.54
C THR A 516 25.95 32.20 -10.47
N GLU A 517 25.04 31.26 -10.72
CA GLU A 517 24.01 30.81 -9.79
C GLU A 517 24.64 30.09 -8.59
N ARG A 518 25.64 29.23 -8.84
CA ARG A 518 26.40 28.54 -7.80
C ARG A 518 27.18 29.50 -6.91
N GLN A 519 27.84 30.49 -7.51
CA GLN A 519 28.56 31.53 -6.76
C GLN A 519 27.63 32.33 -5.86
N MET A 520 26.42 32.68 -6.34
CA MET A 520 25.41 33.39 -5.54
C MET A 520 24.96 32.56 -4.33
N LEU A 521 24.62 31.28 -4.54
CA LEU A 521 24.22 30.39 -3.45
C LEU A 521 25.36 30.15 -2.44
N THR A 522 26.60 30.05 -2.94
CA THR A 522 27.78 29.85 -2.09
C THR A 522 27.99 31.07 -1.19
N ALA A 523 27.95 32.29 -1.76
CA ALA A 523 28.07 33.53 -1.00
C ALA A 523 26.97 33.64 0.07
N ALA A 524 25.72 33.36 -0.31
CA ALA A 524 24.59 33.41 0.62
C ALA A 524 24.68 32.39 1.76
N SER A 525 25.26 31.21 1.51
CA SER A 525 25.43 30.16 2.53
C SER A 525 26.54 30.44 3.56
N LEU A 526 27.48 31.34 3.24
CA LEU A 526 28.64 31.66 4.09
C LEU A 526 28.36 32.80 5.07
N GLU A 527 27.41 33.68 4.77
CA GLU A 527 26.98 34.73 5.68
C GLU A 527 26.26 34.12 6.89
N LYS A 528 26.92 34.16 8.05
CA LYS A 528 26.34 33.75 9.33
C LYS A 528 25.58 34.89 9.99
#